data_AF-A0A1G7EQJ0-F1
#
_entry.id   AF-A0A1G7EQJ0-F1
#
_cell.length_a   1.000
_cell.length_b   1.000
_cell.length_c   1.000
_cell.angle_alpha   90.00
_cell.angle_beta   90.00
_cell.angle_gamma   90.00
#
_symmetry.space_group_name_H-M   'P 1'
#
loop_
_entity.id
_entity.type
_entity.pdbx_description
1 polymer ?
#
loop_
_entity_poly.entity_id
_entity_poly.type
_entity_poly.pdbx_seq_one_letter_code
_entity_poly.pdbx_strand_id
1 'polypeptide(L)'
;MQSRLEQDVIFTAESFTNNFADKGKLDFSIESLCCVDDILDELCDFELDEDNLDSVSSMAGCYIFEVARRNYGGKYYWITERKQPVLVTGEPNFSISILAFDKVKGRILNGQEDNIPYYFEGYIQAVQKGKETGYCATIV
;
A
#
# COMPACT_ATOMS: atom_id res chain seq x y z
N MET A 1 -1.95 16.46 15.87
CA MET A 1 -2.65 15.32 16.50
C MET A 1 -3.06 14.42 15.34
N GLN A 2 -2.50 13.21 15.25
CA GLN A 2 -2.81 12.28 14.16
C GLN A 2 -4.22 11.72 14.32
N SER A 3 -4.89 11.43 13.21
CA SER A 3 -6.23 10.80 13.26
C SER A 3 -6.10 9.36 13.77
N ARG A 4 -7.19 8.81 14.34
CA ARG A 4 -7.22 7.39 14.75
C ARG A 4 -6.90 6.46 13.59
N LEU A 5 -7.44 6.74 12.40
CA LEU A 5 -7.16 5.98 11.18
C LEU A 5 -5.66 5.99 10.83
N GLU A 6 -5.03 7.16 10.87
CA GLU A 6 -3.59 7.29 10.60
C GLU A 6 -2.76 6.51 11.62
N GLN A 7 -3.13 6.56 12.90
CA GLN A 7 -2.46 5.78 13.94
C GLN A 7 -2.61 4.27 13.72
N ASP A 8 -3.81 3.82 13.36
CA ASP A 8 -4.08 2.41 13.08
C ASP A 8 -3.25 1.93 11.89
N VAL A 9 -3.20 2.70 10.79
CA VAL A 9 -2.37 2.38 9.60
C VAL A 9 -0.88 2.32 9.96
N ILE A 10 -0.36 3.33 10.66
CA ILE A 10 1.06 3.37 11.08
C ILE A 10 1.39 2.16 11.96
N PHE A 11 0.57 1.89 12.98
CA PHE A 11 0.80 0.78 13.90
C PHE A 11 0.78 -0.58 13.19
N THR A 12 -0.17 -0.78 12.27
CA THR A 12 -0.26 -2.01 11.49
C THR A 12 0.94 -2.16 10.56
N ALA A 13 1.38 -1.08 9.91
CA ALA A 13 2.56 -1.08 9.04
C ALA A 13 3.85 -1.41 9.82
N GLU A 14 4.02 -0.84 11.02
CA GLU A 14 5.15 -1.17 11.92
C GLU A 14 5.07 -2.62 12.41
N SER A 15 3.87 -3.11 12.71
CA SER A 15 3.66 -4.52 13.07
C SER A 15 4.06 -5.47 11.93
N PHE A 16 3.79 -5.10 10.67
CA PHE A 16 4.26 -5.85 9.50
C PHE A 16 5.80 -5.94 9.48
N THR A 17 6.50 -4.83 9.74
CA THR A 17 7.99 -4.87 9.78
C THR A 17 8.53 -5.82 10.83
N ASN A 18 7.91 -5.87 12.01
CA ASN A 18 8.34 -6.75 13.10
C ASN A 18 8.03 -8.22 12.79
N ASN A 19 6.85 -8.49 12.21
CA ASN A 19 6.42 -9.85 11.90
C ASN A 19 7.23 -10.51 10.78
N PHE A 20 7.83 -9.71 9.89
CA PHE A 20 8.61 -10.17 8.75
C PHE A 20 10.05 -9.66 8.78
N ALA A 21 10.59 -9.36 9.97
CA ALA A 21 11.93 -8.81 10.14
C ALA A 21 13.04 -9.76 9.63
N ASP A 22 12.78 -11.06 9.58
CA ASP A 22 13.67 -12.11 9.07
C ASP A 22 13.61 -12.26 7.54
N LYS A 23 12.60 -11.67 6.88
CA LYS A 23 12.35 -11.80 5.43
C LYS A 23 13.02 -10.73 4.59
N GLY A 24 13.53 -9.65 5.18
CA GLY A 24 14.24 -8.62 4.43
C GLY A 24 14.31 -7.28 5.14
N LYS A 25 14.85 -6.29 4.42
CA LYS A 25 14.98 -4.92 4.94
C LYS A 25 13.69 -4.13 4.70
N LEU A 26 12.77 -4.23 5.64
CA LEU A 26 11.50 -3.51 5.61
C LEU A 26 11.62 -2.12 6.26
N ASP A 27 12.34 -1.19 5.64
CA ASP A 27 12.66 0.15 6.17
C ASP A 27 11.78 1.30 5.64
N PHE A 28 10.69 0.98 4.96
CA PHE A 28 9.74 1.90 4.32
C PHE A 28 10.32 2.71 3.15
N SER A 29 11.45 2.26 2.59
CA SER A 29 11.95 2.73 1.30
C SER A 29 11.13 2.19 0.14
N ILE A 30 11.24 2.79 -1.04
CA ILE A 30 10.56 2.28 -2.23
C ILE A 30 11.13 0.90 -2.61
N GLU A 31 12.43 0.71 -2.42
CA GLU A 31 13.15 -0.54 -2.67
C GLU A 31 12.66 -1.69 -1.77
N SER A 32 12.21 -1.37 -0.55
CA SER A 32 11.66 -2.38 0.37
C SER A 32 10.38 -3.07 -0.14
N LEU A 33 9.71 -2.48 -1.14
CA LEU A 33 8.53 -3.08 -1.77
C LEU A 33 8.85 -4.38 -2.54
N CYS A 34 10.11 -4.59 -2.95
CA CYS A 34 10.53 -5.88 -3.48
C CYS A 34 10.42 -6.98 -2.43
N CYS A 35 10.85 -6.71 -1.18
CA CYS A 35 10.69 -7.67 -0.09
C CYS A 35 9.22 -7.95 0.23
N VAL A 36 8.34 -6.94 0.12
CA VAL A 36 6.89 -7.14 0.27
C VAL A 36 6.37 -8.07 -0.82
N ASP A 37 6.76 -7.86 -2.08
CA ASP A 37 6.34 -8.71 -3.19
C ASP A 37 6.81 -10.15 -3.01
N ASP A 38 8.06 -10.36 -2.58
CA ASP A 38 8.61 -11.69 -2.30
C ASP A 38 7.84 -12.40 -1.17
N ILE A 39 7.49 -11.68 -0.08
CA ILE A 39 6.67 -12.22 1.01
C ILE A 39 5.28 -12.63 0.51
N LEU A 40 4.67 -11.84 -0.37
CA LEU A 40 3.35 -12.16 -0.94
C LEU A 40 3.43 -13.30 -1.95
N ASP A 41 4.55 -13.45 -2.67
CA ASP A 41 4.79 -14.58 -3.58
C ASP A 41 4.80 -15.92 -2.84
N GLU A 42 5.42 -15.97 -1.65
CA GLU A 42 5.38 -17.16 -0.79
C GLU A 42 3.94 -17.53 -0.40
N LEU A 43 3.02 -16.58 -0.34
CA LEU A 43 1.62 -16.81 0.01
C LEU A 43 0.76 -17.29 -1.16
N CYS A 44 1.20 -17.13 -2.41
CA CYS A 44 0.46 -17.58 -3.59
C CYS A 44 0.24 -19.10 -3.63
N ASP A 45 1.15 -19.87 -3.01
CA ASP A 45 1.06 -21.33 -2.96
C ASP A 45 0.08 -21.85 -1.90
N PHE A 46 -0.50 -20.97 -1.07
CA PHE A 46 -1.41 -21.34 0.01
C PHE A 46 -2.86 -20.97 -0.32
N GLU A 47 -3.78 -21.89 -0.03
CA GLU A 47 -5.21 -21.57 0.01
C GLU A 47 -5.51 -20.80 1.29
N LEU A 48 -5.69 -19.48 1.17
CA LEU A 48 -6.14 -18.62 2.26
C LEU A 48 -7.67 -18.50 2.22
N ASP A 49 -8.30 -18.61 3.38
CA ASP A 49 -9.69 -18.17 3.53
C ASP A 49 -9.80 -16.63 3.46
N GLU A 50 -11.03 -16.13 3.35
CA GLU A 50 -11.31 -14.71 3.17
C GLU A 50 -10.78 -13.86 4.35
N ASP A 51 -10.92 -14.36 5.58
CA ASP A 51 -10.48 -13.65 6.79
C ASP A 51 -8.95 -13.52 6.85
N ASN A 52 -8.21 -14.58 6.49
CA ASN A 52 -6.75 -14.54 6.41
C ASN A 52 -6.28 -13.66 5.25
N LEU A 53 -6.93 -13.74 4.09
CA LEU A 53 -6.63 -12.90 2.95
C LEU A 53 -6.82 -11.41 3.29
N ASP A 54 -7.93 -11.05 3.94
CA ASP A 54 -8.20 -9.70 4.41
C ASP A 54 -7.15 -9.22 5.43
N SER A 55 -6.77 -10.11 6.35
CA SER A 55 -5.76 -9.82 7.37
C SER A 55 -4.40 -9.51 6.76
N VAL A 56 -3.90 -10.38 5.88
CA VAL A 56 -2.62 -10.17 5.17
C VAL A 56 -2.68 -8.91 4.31
N SER A 57 -3.79 -8.72 3.58
CA SER A 57 -3.98 -7.57 2.70
C SER A 57 -3.97 -6.25 3.47
N SER A 58 -4.56 -6.25 4.67
CA SER A 58 -4.53 -5.08 5.54
C SER A 58 -3.12 -4.78 6.05
N MET A 59 -2.36 -5.79 6.45
CA MET A 59 -1.01 -5.62 6.99
C MET A 59 -0.03 -5.12 5.93
N ALA A 60 0.07 -5.84 4.80
CA ALA A 60 0.96 -5.46 3.70
C ALA A 60 0.49 -4.16 3.02
N GLY A 61 -0.82 -3.95 2.90
CA GLY A 61 -1.39 -2.72 2.35
C GLY A 61 -1.04 -1.50 3.20
N CYS A 62 -1.12 -1.59 4.53
CA CYS A 62 -0.67 -0.52 5.43
C CYS A 62 0.83 -0.24 5.28
N TYR A 63 1.65 -1.27 5.08
CA TYR A 63 3.07 -1.07 4.80
C TYR A 63 3.29 -0.29 3.50
N ILE A 64 2.66 -0.70 2.40
CA ILE A 64 2.73 -0.01 1.10
C ILE A 64 2.28 1.45 1.22
N PHE A 65 1.21 1.70 1.97
CA PHE A 65 0.76 3.05 2.26
C PHE A 65 1.79 3.89 3.00
N GLU A 66 2.47 3.32 3.99
CA GLU A 66 3.53 4.03 4.72
C GLU A 66 4.76 4.29 3.84
N VAL A 67 5.10 3.40 2.90
CA VAL A 67 6.11 3.70 1.86
C VAL A 67 5.69 4.94 1.07
N ALA A 68 4.46 4.99 0.55
CA ALA A 68 3.97 6.16 -0.18
C ALA A 68 3.96 7.44 0.67
N ARG A 69 3.38 7.39 1.87
CA ARG A 69 3.24 8.56 2.74
C ARG A 69 4.58 9.11 3.21
N ARG A 70 5.56 8.24 3.53
CA ARG A 70 6.89 8.70 3.98
C ARG A 70 7.72 9.29 2.86
N ASN A 71 7.55 8.82 1.62
CA ASN A 71 8.32 9.30 0.46
C ASN A 71 7.67 10.49 -0.27
N TYR A 72 6.33 10.59 -0.26
CA TYR A 72 5.60 11.61 -1.03
C TYR A 72 4.61 12.45 -0.20
N GLY A 73 4.42 12.12 1.08
CA GLY A 73 3.41 12.73 1.93
C GLY A 73 1.99 12.25 1.57
N GLY A 74 1.01 12.88 2.20
CA GLY A 74 -0.41 12.60 1.98
C GLY A 74 -1.18 12.43 3.27
N LYS A 75 -2.48 12.20 3.12
CA LYS A 75 -3.43 12.00 4.23
C LYS A 75 -4.27 10.77 3.98
N TYR A 76 -4.60 10.09 5.08
CA TYR A 76 -5.51 8.95 5.04
C TYR A 76 -6.96 9.38 5.09
N TYR A 77 -7.77 8.72 4.28
CA TYR A 77 -9.22 8.79 4.32
C TYR A 77 -9.80 7.38 4.37
N TRP A 78 -11.01 7.24 4.91
CA TRP A 78 -11.72 5.96 4.96
C TRP A 78 -12.72 5.88 3.80
N ILE A 79 -12.69 4.79 3.03
CA ILE A 79 -13.70 4.52 2.00
C ILE A 79 -14.74 3.56 2.57
N THR A 80 -15.93 4.07 2.86
CA THR A 80 -17.01 3.29 3.50
C THR A 80 -17.46 2.12 2.63
N GLU A 81 -17.57 2.31 1.32
CA GLU A 81 -18.08 1.29 0.39
C GLU A 81 -17.11 0.11 0.24
N ARG A 82 -15.80 0.38 0.37
CA ARG A 82 -14.73 -0.62 0.27
C ARG A 82 -14.23 -1.13 1.62
N LYS A 83 -14.66 -0.50 2.72
CA LYS A 83 -14.22 -0.77 4.10
C LYS A 83 -12.69 -0.82 4.24
N GLN A 84 -12.00 0.11 3.59
CA GLN A 84 -10.54 0.18 3.62
C GLN A 84 -10.03 1.64 3.65
N PRO A 85 -8.79 1.87 4.10
CA PRO A 85 -8.15 3.17 3.96
C PRO A 85 -7.78 3.46 2.51
N VAL A 86 -7.66 4.76 2.19
CA VAL A 86 -7.00 5.28 0.99
C VAL A 86 -6.00 6.34 1.42
N LEU A 87 -4.82 6.35 0.82
CA LEU A 87 -3.88 7.45 0.95
C LEU A 87 -4.06 8.41 -0.22
N VAL A 88 -4.21 9.70 0.08
CA VAL A 88 -4.32 10.76 -0.92
C VAL A 88 -3.14 11.72 -0.79
N THR A 89 -2.43 11.94 -1.90
CA THR A 89 -1.20 12.74 -1.97
C THR A 89 -1.40 13.95 -2.87
N GLY A 90 -0.89 15.11 -2.44
CA GLY A 90 -0.77 16.32 -3.28
C GLY A 90 -1.78 17.44 -3.04
N GLU A 91 -2.79 17.21 -2.19
CA GLU A 91 -3.85 18.20 -1.96
C GLU A 91 -3.30 19.51 -1.36
N PRO A 92 -3.86 20.68 -1.75
CA PRO A 92 -5.03 20.87 -2.63
C PRO A 92 -4.69 20.99 -4.13
N ASN A 93 -3.41 20.97 -4.51
CA ASN A 93 -2.97 21.32 -5.86
C ASN A 93 -3.25 20.22 -6.90
N PHE A 94 -3.16 18.96 -6.46
CA PHE A 94 -3.50 17.77 -7.23
C PHE A 94 -3.93 16.66 -6.26
N SER A 95 -4.46 15.55 -6.74
CA SER A 95 -4.93 14.46 -5.88
C SER A 95 -4.66 13.11 -6.52
N ILE A 96 -3.59 12.45 -6.05
CA ILE A 96 -3.33 11.06 -6.38
C ILE A 96 -3.72 10.18 -5.20
N SER A 97 -4.70 9.32 -5.41
CA SER A 97 -5.17 8.34 -4.45
C SER A 97 -4.55 6.97 -4.75
N ILE A 98 -4.14 6.23 -3.73
CA ILE A 98 -3.60 4.86 -3.87
C ILE A 98 -4.40 3.89 -3.00
N LEU A 99 -4.81 2.75 -3.56
CA LEU A 99 -5.60 1.69 -2.91
C LEU A 99 -4.80 0.38 -2.86
N ALA A 100 -4.17 0.09 -1.72
CA ALA A 100 -3.22 -1.01 -1.62
C ALA A 100 -3.86 -2.36 -1.26
N PHE A 101 -4.99 -2.39 -0.53
CA PHE A 101 -5.52 -3.65 0.01
C PHE A 101 -6.00 -4.56 -1.13
N ASP A 102 -6.79 -4.00 -2.05
CA ASP A 102 -7.28 -4.75 -3.22
C ASP A 102 -6.12 -5.22 -4.11
N LYS A 103 -5.07 -4.41 -4.24
CA LYS A 103 -3.86 -4.79 -4.99
C LYS A 103 -3.13 -5.97 -4.33
N VAL A 104 -2.97 -5.97 -3.01
CA VAL A 104 -2.36 -7.11 -2.29
C VAL A 104 -3.19 -8.38 -2.45
N LYS A 105 -4.54 -8.28 -2.36
CA LYS A 105 -5.42 -9.42 -2.65
C LYS A 105 -5.18 -9.98 -4.05
N GLY A 106 -5.15 -9.09 -5.05
CA GLY A 106 -4.82 -9.45 -6.43
C GLY A 106 -3.45 -10.13 -6.53
N ARG A 107 -2.43 -9.59 -5.87
CA ARG A 107 -1.07 -10.16 -5.87
C ARG A 107 -1.02 -11.59 -5.33
N ILE A 108 -1.79 -11.88 -4.29
CA ILE A 108 -1.86 -13.23 -3.70
C ILE A 108 -2.64 -14.18 -4.63
N LEU A 109 -3.78 -13.74 -5.17
CA LEU A 109 -4.70 -14.59 -5.95
C LEU A 109 -4.30 -14.79 -7.41
N ASN A 110 -3.77 -13.75 -8.06
CA ASN A 110 -3.42 -13.71 -9.48
C ASN A 110 -1.90 -13.85 -9.71
N GLY A 111 -1.10 -13.75 -8.65
CA GLY A 111 0.36 -13.80 -8.75
C GLY A 111 0.96 -12.56 -9.40
N GLN A 112 1.96 -12.77 -10.27
CA GLN A 112 2.82 -11.72 -10.84
C GLN A 112 2.08 -10.66 -11.68
N GLU A 113 0.83 -10.91 -12.08
CA GLU A 113 0.01 -9.91 -12.79
C GLU A 113 -0.24 -8.64 -11.94
N ASP A 114 -0.24 -8.78 -10.61
CA ASP A 114 -0.45 -7.70 -9.65
C ASP A 114 0.84 -7.35 -8.88
N ASN A 115 1.99 -7.38 -9.55
CA ASN A 115 3.31 -7.06 -8.97
C ASN A 115 3.33 -5.70 -8.25
N ILE A 116 3.74 -5.71 -6.97
CA ILE A 116 3.69 -4.53 -6.09
C ILE A 116 4.64 -3.40 -6.53
N PRO A 117 5.92 -3.66 -6.86
CA PRO A 117 6.80 -2.63 -7.40
C PRO A 117 6.25 -1.95 -8.66
N TYR A 118 5.72 -2.72 -9.62
CA TYR A 118 5.15 -2.16 -10.86
C TYR A 118 3.92 -1.28 -10.57
N TYR A 119 3.03 -1.75 -9.71
CA TYR A 119 1.89 -0.97 -9.23
C TYR A 119 2.33 0.36 -8.60
N PHE A 120 3.35 0.32 -7.74
CA PHE A 120 3.82 1.50 -7.03
C PHE A 120 4.55 2.48 -7.95
N GLU A 121 5.27 2.01 -8.96
CA GLU A 121 5.86 2.83 -10.01
C GLU A 121 4.78 3.66 -10.75
N GLY A 122 3.63 3.04 -11.04
CA GLY A 122 2.47 3.74 -11.59
C GLY A 122 1.97 4.89 -10.69
N TYR A 123 1.98 4.70 -9.37
CA TYR A 123 1.69 5.76 -8.40
C TYR A 123 2.74 6.88 -8.44
N ILE A 124 4.04 6.55 -8.50
CA ILE A 124 5.12 7.54 -8.58
C ILE A 124 4.94 8.43 -9.81
N GLN A 125 4.70 7.82 -10.99
CA GLN A 125 4.48 8.53 -12.24
C GLN A 125 3.25 9.44 -12.17
N ALA A 126 2.16 8.97 -11.56
CA ALA A 126 0.96 9.77 -11.36
C ALA A 126 1.22 10.98 -10.44
N VAL A 127 1.99 10.81 -9.36
CA VAL A 127 2.37 11.91 -8.46
C VAL A 127 3.23 12.94 -9.17
N GLN A 128 4.22 12.50 -9.97
CA GLN A 128 5.06 13.40 -10.76
C GLN A 128 4.21 14.22 -11.75
N LYS A 129 3.36 13.54 -12.52
CA LYS A 129 2.42 14.18 -13.45
C LYS A 129 1.45 15.15 -12.74
N GLY A 130 1.00 14.79 -11.55
CA GLY A 130 0.16 15.61 -10.68
C GLY A 130 0.84 16.92 -10.28
N LYS A 131 2.10 16.86 -9.84
CA LYS A 131 2.91 18.04 -9.49
C LYS A 131 3.09 19.01 -10.67
N GLU A 132 3.20 18.49 -11.88
CA GLU A 132 3.44 19.28 -13.09
C GLU A 132 2.17 19.88 -13.69
N THR A 133 1.07 19.13 -13.68
CA THR A 133 -0.12 19.45 -14.49
C THR A 133 -1.41 19.63 -13.69
N GLY A 134 -1.40 19.36 -12.37
CA GLY A 134 -2.61 19.31 -11.55
C GLY A 134 -3.42 18.02 -11.75
N TYR A 135 -2.81 16.99 -12.37
CA TYR A 135 -3.47 15.71 -12.65
C TYR A 135 -3.97 15.01 -11.38
N CYS A 136 -5.20 14.50 -11.44
CA CYS A 136 -5.81 13.73 -10.37
C CYS A 136 -6.13 12.32 -10.86
N ALA A 137 -5.86 11.31 -10.03
CA ALA A 137 -6.15 9.92 -10.36
C ALA A 137 -6.24 9.04 -9.11
N THR A 138 -6.86 7.88 -9.27
CA THR A 138 -6.83 6.78 -8.30
C THR A 138 -6.07 5.61 -8.91
N ILE A 139 -5.08 5.09 -8.18
CA ILE A 139 -4.25 3.96 -8.55
C ILE A 139 -4.83 2.71 -7.86
N VAL A 140 -5.16 1.69 -8.67
CA VAL A 140 -5.86 0.45 -8.27
C VAL A 140 -5.07 -0.79 -8.65
#